data_AF-A0A1A8FDM1-F1
#
_entry.id   AF-A0A1A8FDM1-F1
#
_cell.length_a   1.000
_cell.length_b   1.000
_cell.length_c   1.000
_cell.angle_alpha   90.00
_cell.angle_beta   90.00
_cell.angle_gamma   90.00
#
_symmetry.space_group_name_H-M   'P 1'
#
loop_
_entity.id
_entity.type
_entity.pdbx_description
1 polymer ?
#
loop_
_entity_poly.entity_id
_entity_poly.type
_entity_poly.pdbx_seq_one_letter_code
_entity_poly.pdbx_strand_id
1 'polypeptide(L)' 'LTVRLFNVLDSSTINIIRKVIYSITVVTGDTQYAGTDTNIFLTVYGVNGSTEEMLLPKNGDRFERDQEDT' A
#
# COMPACT_ATOMS: atom_id res chain seq x y z
N LEU A 1 -53.18 9.54 -5.93
CA LEU A 1 -52.13 8.52 -6.17
C LEU A 1 -50.90 9.28 -6.65
N THR A 2 -49.80 9.32 -5.88
CA THR A 2 -48.58 10.04 -6.30
C THR A 2 -47.55 9.02 -6.77
N VAL A 3 -47.11 9.14 -8.01
CA VAL A 3 -46.07 8.27 -8.57
C VAL A 3 -44.72 8.94 -8.34
N ARG A 4 -43.77 8.22 -7.74
CA ARG A 4 -42.36 8.64 -7.71
C ARG A 4 -41.66 8.05 -8.93
N LEU A 5 -41.16 8.91 -9.80
CA LEU A 5 -40.31 8.54 -10.92
C LEU A 5 -38.86 8.54 -10.43
N PHE A 6 -38.19 7.40 -10.51
CA PHE A 6 -36.76 7.29 -10.17
C PHE A 6 -35.95 7.48 -11.46
N ASN A 7 -35.09 8.50 -11.49
CA ASN A 7 -34.23 8.81 -12.64
C ASN A 7 -32.87 8.13 -12.46
N VAL A 8 -32.38 7.44 -13.49
CA VAL A 8 -31.05 6.79 -13.45
C VAL A 8 -29.91 7.81 -13.31
N LEU A 9 -30.15 9.07 -13.68
CA LEU A 9 -29.19 10.16 -13.48
C LEU A 9 -29.02 10.56 -12.00
N ASP A 10 -29.99 10.21 -11.15
CA ASP A 10 -29.91 10.39 -9.69
C ASP A 10 -29.27 9.17 -8.99
N SER A 11 -28.84 8.16 -9.77
CA SER A 11 -28.20 6.97 -9.25
C SER A 11 -26.76 7.28 -8.83
N SER A 12 -26.43 7.04 -7.57
CA SER A 12 -25.03 7.02 -7.15
C SER A 12 -24.35 5.75 -7.67
N THR A 13 -23.25 5.91 -8.40
CA THR A 13 -22.40 4.78 -8.78
C THR A 13 -21.61 4.34 -7.55
N ILE A 14 -21.88 3.15 -7.02
CA ILE A 14 -21.08 2.54 -5.96
C ILE A 14 -19.90 1.82 -6.62
N ASN A 15 -18.71 2.43 -6.54
CA ASN A 15 -17.47 1.76 -6.93
C ASN A 15 -17.07 0.77 -5.83
N ILE A 16 -17.29 -0.52 -6.05
CA ILE A 16 -16.77 -1.57 -5.16
C ILE A 16 -15.30 -1.79 -5.51
N ILE A 17 -14.41 -1.10 -4.80
CA ILE A 17 -12.96 -1.30 -4.94
C ILE A 17 -12.61 -2.64 -4.28
N ARG A 18 -12.11 -3.59 -5.06
CA ARG A 18 -11.56 -4.84 -4.51
C ARG A 18 -10.32 -4.49 -3.69
N LYS A 19 -10.43 -4.53 -2.37
CA LYS A 19 -9.27 -4.39 -1.48
C LYS A 19 -8.41 -5.65 -1.57
N VAL A 20 -7.17 -5.49 -1.99
CA VAL A 20 -6.13 -6.54 -1.94
C VAL A 20 -5.20 -6.18 -0.79
N ILE A 21 -5.02 -7.10 0.15
CA ILE A 21 -4.12 -6.91 1.29
C ILE A 21 -2.77 -7.50 0.91
N TYR A 22 -1.72 -6.69 1.01
CA TYR A 22 -0.33 -7.11 0.86
C TYR A 22 0.31 -7.17 2.24
N SER A 23 1.12 -8.21 2.46
CA SER A 23 2.08 -8.28 3.56
C SER A 23 3.46 -8.15 2.92
N ILE A 24 4.27 -7.24 3.45
CA ILE A 24 5.60 -6.91 2.94
C ILE A 24 6.57 -7.27 4.03
N THR A 25 7.65 -7.97 3.69
CA THR A 25 8.74 -8.27 4.59
C THR A 25 10.04 -7.81 3.92
N VAL A 26 10.83 -7.01 4.62
CA VAL A 26 12.14 -6.53 4.17
C VAL A 26 13.21 -7.29 4.94
N VAL A 27 14.14 -7.93 4.23
CA VAL A 27 15.29 -8.61 4.83
C VAL A 27 16.55 -7.86 4.45
N THR A 28 17.25 -7.32 5.44
CA THR A 28 18.52 -6.62 5.26
C THR A 28 19.67 -7.62 5.43
N GLY A 29 20.60 -7.67 4.48
CA GLY A 29 21.67 -8.66 4.47
C GLY A 29 22.61 -8.58 5.68
N ASP A 30 23.20 -9.71 6.05
CA ASP A 30 24.25 -9.80 7.06
C ASP A 30 25.63 -9.48 6.46
N THR A 31 25.84 -8.23 6.07
CA THR A 31 27.15 -7.75 5.59
C THR A 31 27.45 -6.39 6.20
N GLN A 32 28.73 -6.07 6.33
CA GLN A 32 29.14 -4.78 6.86
C GLN A 32 28.51 -3.64 6.04
N TYR A 33 27.89 -2.67 6.73
CA TYR A 33 27.21 -1.51 6.14
C TYR A 33 25.95 -1.81 5.31
N ALA A 34 25.31 -2.96 5.53
CA ALA A 34 24.05 -3.29 4.85
C ALA A 34 22.82 -2.52 5.38
N GLY A 35 22.86 -2.04 6.62
CA GLY A 35 21.79 -1.25 7.24
C GLY A 35 21.69 0.19 6.73
N THR A 36 20.55 0.84 6.97
CA THR A 36 20.34 2.23 6.56
C THR A 36 19.43 3.01 7.51
N ASP A 37 19.79 4.26 7.80
CA ASP A 37 18.94 5.25 8.49
C ASP A 37 18.12 6.11 7.53
N THR A 38 18.17 5.82 6.23
CA THR A 38 17.46 6.62 5.22
C THR A 38 16.00 6.22 5.07
N ASN A 39 15.21 7.05 4.38
CA ASN A 39 13.82 6.74 4.07
C ASN A 39 13.74 5.68 2.97
N ILE A 40 12.94 4.63 3.20
CA ILE A 40 12.64 3.59 2.22
C ILE A 40 11.21 3.77 1.73
N PHE A 41 11.00 3.67 0.41
CA PHE A 41 9.70 3.84 -0.23
C PHE A 41 9.30 2.60 -1.03
N LEU A 42 8.00 2.32 -1.10
CA LEU A 42 7.42 1.18 -1.81
C LEU A 42 6.32 1.64 -2.77
N THR A 43 6.35 1.12 -4.00
CA THR A 43 5.26 1.23 -4.98
C THR A 43 4.95 -0.15 -5.55
N VAL A 44 3.69 -0.57 -5.52
CA VAL A 44 3.25 -1.85 -6.09
C VAL A 44 2.65 -1.62 -7.47
N TYR A 45 3.16 -2.34 -8.48
CA TYR A 45 2.69 -2.28 -9.86
C TYR A 45 1.88 -3.52 -10.22
N GLY A 46 0.76 -3.34 -10.93
CA GLY A 46 -0.07 -4.43 -11.44
C GLY A 46 -0.79 -4.04 -12.73
N VAL A 47 -1.56 -4.98 -13.27
CA VAL A 47 -2.30 -4.80 -14.54
C VAL A 47 -3.30 -3.64 -14.53
N ASN A 48 -3.74 -3.20 -13.35
CA ASN A 48 -4.69 -2.10 -13.17
C ASN A 48 -4.02 -0.78 -12.78
N GLY A 49 -2.71 -0.67 -12.90
CA GLY A 49 -1.93 0.52 -12.52
C GLY A 49 -1.00 0.27 -11.34
N SER A 50 -0.60 1.35 -10.67
CA SER A 50 0.27 1.31 -9.49
C SER A 50 -0.41 1.89 -8.26
N THR A 51 0.08 1.52 -7.08
CA THR A 51 -0.22 2.28 -5.87
C THR A 51 0.48 3.64 -5.90
N GLU A 52 0.11 4.53 -4.99
CA GLU A 52 0.97 5.65 -4.63
C GLU A 52 2.26 5.14 -3.95
N GLU A 53 3.28 5.99 -3.93
CA GLU A 53 4.52 5.74 -3.21
C GLU A 53 4.25 5.77 -1.69
N MET A 54 4.67 4.72 -0.99
CA MET A 54 4.44 4.55 0.44
C MET A 54 5.76 4.58 1.19
N LEU A 55 5.91 5.49 2.15
CA LEU A 55 7.02 5.46 3.10
C LEU A 55 6.91 4.23 4.01
N LEU A 56 7.96 3.40 4.05
CA LEU A 56 8.08 2.34 5.05
C LEU A 56 8.64 2.96 6.34
N PRO A 57 7.87 2.98 7.45
CA PRO A 57 8.28 3.71 8.65
C PRO A 57 9.46 3.01 9.34
N LYS A 58 10.52 3.76 9.67
CA LYS A 58 11.75 3.26 10.33
C LYS A 58 11.53 2.67 11.72
N ASN A 59 10.53 3.14 12.48
CA ASN A 59 10.10 2.63 13.80
C ASN A 59 11.20 1.94 14.62
N GLY A 60 12.18 2.71 15.13
CA GLY A 60 13.32 2.17 15.86
C GLY A 60 14.42 1.69 14.91
N ASP A 61 14.85 0.45 15.09
CA ASP A 61 16.01 -0.11 14.39
C ASP A 61 15.63 -0.88 13.12
N ARG A 62 14.49 -0.59 12.46
CA ARG A 62 14.14 -1.32 11.22
C ARG A 62 15.17 -1.07 10.13
N PHE A 63 15.32 -2.00 9.19
CA PHE A 63 16.23 -1.89 8.05
C PHE A 63 17.70 -1.84 8.45
N GLU A 64 18.04 -2.41 9.60
CA GLU A 64 19.43 -2.63 10.02
C GLU A 64 19.95 -4.00 9.59
N ARG A 65 21.27 -4.16 9.61
CA ARG A 65 21.96 -5.41 9.25
C ARG A 65 21.36 -6.62 9.97
N ASP A 66 21.16 -7.71 9.23
CA ASP A 66 20.69 -9.00 9.75
C ASP A 66 19.31 -8.92 10.43
N GLN A 67 18.40 -8.15 9.84
CA GLN A 67 17.03 -8.00 10.33
C GLN A 67 15.98 -8.33 9.28
N GLU A 68 14.83 -8.76 9.79
CA GLU A 68 13.59 -9.01 9.06
C GLU A 68 12.48 -8.10 9.59
N ASP A 69 11.95 -7.23 8.73
CA ASP A 69 10.95 -6.22 9.07
C ASP A 69 9.65 -6.43 8.30
N THR A 70 8.53 -6.68 9.00
CA THR A 70 7.19 -6.82 8.39
C THR A 70 6.30 -5.60 8.66
#